data_AF-A0A950HTD3-F1
#
_entry.id   AF-A0A950HTD3-F1
#
_cell.length_a   1.000
_cell.length_b   1.000
_cell.length_c   1.000
_cell.angle_alpha   90.00
_cell.angle_beta   90.00
_cell.angle_gamma   90.00
#
_symmetry.space_group_name_H-M   'P 1'
#
loop_
_entity.id
_entity.type
_entity.pdbx_description
1 polymer ?
#
loop_
_entity_poly.entity_id
_entity_poly.type
_entity_poly.pdbx_seq_one_letter_code
_entity_poly.pdbx_strand_id
1 'polypeptide(L)'
;MFSRFREPTNSRPGNLFIAVYDIGAGIQTTLRDQLQGCAERFAQLGDDIKELLSLGDGRKLQQVLLKHAIEHQRTSTGLAFRGHGLPEMRDFVLQTATGRLYIISGGAQYSCSPAQNVSHCITCAPAFPGTLILWDLPFRAKELAP
;
A
#
# COMPACT_ATOMS: atom_id res chain seq x y z
N MET A 1 4.38 19.57 16.29
CA MET A 1 3.24 20.41 16.69
C MET A 1 1.99 19.78 16.11
N PHE A 2 1.27 18.96 16.87
CA PHE A 2 0.03 18.33 16.39
C PHE A 2 -1.11 19.33 16.59
N SER A 3 -1.81 19.67 15.51
CA SER A 3 -2.98 20.56 15.58
C SER A 3 -4.06 19.89 16.42
N ARG A 4 -4.65 20.64 17.36
CA ARG A 4 -5.83 20.18 18.10
C ARG A 4 -6.99 20.04 17.13
N PHE A 5 -7.55 18.83 17.04
CA PHE A 5 -8.78 18.57 16.30
C PHE A 5 -9.87 19.53 16.79
N ARG A 6 -10.40 20.34 15.87
CA ARG A 6 -11.63 21.11 16.07
C ARG A 6 -12.71 20.46 15.24
N GLU A 7 -13.83 20.16 15.89
CA GLU A 7 -14.99 19.57 15.25
C GLU A 7 -15.53 20.53 14.16
N PRO A 8 -15.74 20.07 12.91
CA PRO A 8 -16.18 20.94 11.84
C PRO A 8 -17.63 21.39 12.07
N THR A 9 -17.86 22.70 12.00
CA THR A 9 -19.16 23.36 12.21
C THR A 9 -20.07 23.35 10.98
N ASN A 10 -19.65 22.75 9.86
CA ASN A 10 -20.38 22.77 8.58
C ASN A 10 -20.82 21.37 8.14
N SER A 11 -22.00 21.30 7.53
CA SER A 11 -22.67 20.13 6.95
C SER A 11 -21.97 19.46 5.75
N ARG A 12 -20.69 19.77 5.50
CA ARG A 12 -19.89 19.13 4.44
C ARG A 12 -19.04 18.01 5.05
N PRO A 13 -19.07 16.80 4.48
CA PRO A 13 -18.20 15.73 4.95
C PRO A 13 -16.74 16.16 4.79
N GLY A 14 -16.01 16.23 5.90
CA GLY A 14 -14.57 16.46 5.89
C GLY A 14 -13.80 15.20 5.51
N ASN A 15 -12.47 15.29 5.48
CA ASN A 15 -11.60 14.14 5.28
C ASN A 15 -10.67 13.93 6.49
N LEU A 16 -10.36 12.66 6.79
CA LEU A 16 -9.30 12.25 7.69
C LEU A 16 -8.03 11.99 6.89
N PHE A 17 -6.95 12.68 7.24
CA PHE A 17 -5.63 12.47 6.66
C PHE A 17 -4.74 11.75 7.68
N ILE A 18 -4.20 10.60 7.29
CA ILE A 18 -3.30 9.78 8.10
C ILE A 18 -1.99 9.65 7.35
N ALA A 19 -0.88 9.88 8.05
CA ALA A 19 0.46 9.59 7.56
C ALA A 19 1.13 8.62 8.55
N VAL A 20 1.58 7.47 8.05
CA VAL A 20 2.32 6.47 8.83
C VAL A 20 3.68 6.30 8.17
N TYR A 21 4.74 6.48 8.94
CA TYR A 21 6.11 6.31 8.47
C TYR A 21 6.85 5.36 9.39
N ASP A 22 7.50 4.37 8.78
CA ASP A 22 8.37 3.39 9.41
C ASP A 22 9.77 3.46 8.79
N ILE A 23 10.80 3.39 9.63
CA ILE A 23 12.22 3.36 9.24
C ILE A 23 12.70 1.90 9.24
N GLY A 24 11.98 1.02 8.53
CA GLY A 24 12.32 -0.39 8.37
C GLY A 24 13.14 -0.68 7.10
N ALA A 25 13.27 -1.97 6.78
CA ALA A 25 13.96 -2.43 5.57
C ALA A 25 13.21 -2.10 4.26
N GLY A 26 11.92 -1.74 4.36
CA GLY A 26 11.03 -1.52 3.23
C GLY A 26 10.38 -2.80 2.71
N ILE A 27 9.25 -2.65 2.03
CA ILE A 27 8.40 -3.74 1.57
C ILE A 27 9.13 -4.63 0.56
N GLN A 28 9.78 -4.02 -0.45
CA GLN A 28 10.42 -4.79 -1.53
C GLN A 28 11.63 -5.58 -1.07
N THR A 29 12.45 -5.01 -0.17
CA THR A 29 13.59 -5.70 0.43
C THR A 29 13.12 -6.92 1.20
N THR A 30 12.15 -6.73 2.10
CA THR A 30 11.58 -7.82 2.91
C THR A 30 10.97 -8.91 2.03
N LEU A 31 10.24 -8.54 0.98
CA LEU A 31 9.64 -9.49 0.06
C LEU A 31 10.69 -10.27 -0.74
N ARG A 32 11.77 -9.61 -1.18
CA ARG A 32 12.88 -10.26 -1.88
C ARG A 32 13.57 -11.29 -1.01
N ASP A 33 13.89 -10.94 0.24
CA ASP A 33 14.56 -11.85 1.17
C ASP A 33 13.69 -13.09 1.46
N GLN A 34 12.38 -12.88 1.61
CA GLN A 34 11.41 -13.97 1.79
C GLN A 34 11.32 -14.91 0.58
N LEU A 35 11.49 -14.38 -0.63
CA LEU A 35 11.47 -15.16 -1.85
C LEU A 35 12.78 -15.96 -1.99
N GLN A 36 13.93 -15.36 -1.73
CA GLN A 36 15.22 -16.06 -1.83
C GLN A 36 15.37 -17.22 -0.82
N GLY A 37 14.71 -17.14 0.34
CA GLY A 37 14.78 -18.18 1.38
C GLY A 37 13.81 -19.37 1.22
N CYS A 38 12.88 -19.37 0.26
CA CYS A 38 11.85 -20.41 0.14
C CYS A 38 11.46 -20.69 -1.32
N ALA A 39 12.05 -21.73 -1.92
CA ALA A 39 11.78 -22.16 -3.30
C ALA A 39 10.29 -22.40 -3.60
N GLU A 40 9.51 -22.91 -2.64
CA GLU A 40 8.07 -23.13 -2.79
C GLU A 40 7.25 -21.83 -2.93
N ARG A 41 7.70 -20.74 -2.30
CA ARG A 41 7.02 -19.44 -2.39
C ARG A 41 7.28 -18.74 -3.73
N PHE A 42 8.42 -19.07 -4.35
CA PHE A 42 8.79 -18.65 -5.70
C PHE A 42 7.89 -19.29 -6.76
N ALA A 43 7.43 -20.52 -6.56
CA ALA A 43 6.56 -21.21 -7.52
C ALA A 43 5.21 -20.50 -7.70
N GLN A 44 4.72 -19.86 -6.63
CA GLN A 44 3.47 -19.09 -6.59
C GLN A 44 3.61 -17.66 -7.14
N LEU A 45 4.81 -17.22 -7.53
CA LEU A 45 4.97 -15.98 -8.28
C LEU A 45 4.53 -16.21 -9.73
N GLY A 46 3.80 -15.25 -10.29
CA GLY A 46 3.57 -15.20 -11.72
C GLY A 46 4.90 -15.18 -12.49
N ASP A 47 4.91 -15.80 -13.66
CA ASP A 47 6.14 -16.01 -14.44
C ASP A 47 6.85 -14.70 -14.79
N ASP A 48 6.08 -13.61 -14.98
CA ASP A 48 6.58 -12.25 -15.18
C ASP A 48 7.53 -11.77 -14.06
N ILE A 49 7.24 -12.12 -12.79
CA ILE A 49 8.08 -11.69 -11.66
C ILE A 49 9.38 -12.51 -11.62
N LYS A 50 9.32 -13.80 -11.98
CA LYS A 50 10.49 -14.67 -12.06
C LYS A 50 11.45 -14.21 -13.16
N GLU A 51 10.90 -13.83 -14.31
CA GLU A 51 11.68 -13.27 -15.42
C GLU A 51 12.34 -11.95 -15.01
N LEU A 52 11.59 -11.05 -14.36
CA LEU A 52 12.11 -9.76 -13.87
C LEU A 52 13.24 -9.89 -12.84
N LEU A 53 13.14 -10.90 -11.96
CA LEU A 53 14.21 -11.21 -11.00
C LEU A 53 15.48 -11.71 -11.70
N SER A 54 15.34 -12.36 -12.84
CA SER A 54 16.44 -12.94 -13.63
C SER A 54 17.10 -11.92 -14.56
N LEU A 55 16.33 -10.96 -15.09
CA LEU A 55 16.80 -9.94 -16.03
C LEU A 55 17.50 -8.75 -15.36
N GLY A 56 17.39 -8.60 -14.03
CA GLY A 56 18.15 -7.60 -13.28
C GLY A 56 17.68 -6.15 -13.43
N ASP A 57 16.51 -5.88 -14.04
CA ASP A 57 15.91 -4.54 -14.04
C ASP A 57 15.41 -4.18 -12.63
N GLY A 58 16.33 -3.69 -11.81
CA GLY A 58 16.08 -3.38 -10.42
C GLY A 58 14.98 -2.34 -10.21
N ARG A 59 14.71 -1.47 -11.19
CA ARG A 59 13.68 -0.43 -11.07
C ARG A 59 12.29 -1.00 -11.34
N LYS A 60 12.12 -1.75 -12.43
CA LYS A 60 10.84 -2.41 -12.74
C LYS A 60 10.52 -3.48 -11.71
N LEU A 61 11.53 -4.19 -11.21
CA LEU A 61 11.37 -5.14 -10.11
C LEU A 61 10.83 -4.48 -8.84
N GLN A 62 11.27 -3.26 -8.48
CA GLN A 62 10.77 -2.55 -7.30
C GLN A 62 9.28 -2.19 -7.41
N GLN A 63 8.81 -1.81 -8.60
CA GLN A 63 7.39 -1.57 -8.85
C GLN A 63 6.59 -2.87 -8.72
N VAL A 64 7.04 -3.93 -9.37
CA VAL A 64 6.33 -5.20 -9.42
C VAL A 64 6.22 -5.83 -8.04
N LEU A 65 7.30 -5.81 -7.25
CA LEU A 65 7.28 -6.31 -5.88
C LEU A 65 6.34 -5.50 -4.97
N LEU A 66 6.35 -4.17 -5.07
CA LEU A 66 5.46 -3.31 -4.28
C LEU A 66 3.98 -3.53 -4.67
N LYS A 67 3.69 -3.53 -5.97
CA LYS A 67 2.36 -3.81 -6.50
C LYS A 67 1.89 -5.19 -6.05
N HIS A 68 2.75 -6.21 -6.13
CA HIS A 68 2.42 -7.56 -5.71
C HIS A 68 2.06 -7.62 -4.22
N ALA A 69 2.83 -6.95 -3.35
CA ALA A 69 2.59 -6.93 -1.91
C ALA A 69 1.25 -6.27 -1.52
N ILE A 70 0.76 -5.33 -2.33
CA ILE A 70 -0.48 -4.60 -2.06
C ILE A 70 -1.68 -5.29 -2.70
N GLU A 71 -1.50 -5.87 -3.89
CA GLU A 71 -2.62 -6.42 -4.65
C GLU A 71 -2.90 -7.89 -4.39
N HIS A 72 -1.92 -8.64 -3.91
CA HIS A 72 -2.09 -10.06 -3.60
C HIS A 72 -2.13 -10.28 -2.10
N GLN A 73 -3.17 -10.98 -1.65
CA GLN A 73 -3.28 -11.42 -0.26
C GLN A 73 -2.26 -12.53 -0.01
N ARG A 74 -1.18 -12.24 0.72
CA ARG A 74 -0.25 -13.26 1.23
C ARG A 74 -0.03 -13.07 2.71
N THR A 75 -0.46 -14.05 3.49
CA THR A 75 -0.04 -14.17 4.89
C THR A 75 1.42 -14.60 4.92
N SER A 76 2.34 -13.70 5.23
CA SER A 76 3.77 -14.03 5.41
C SER A 76 4.03 -14.99 6.59
N THR A 77 3.04 -15.19 7.46
CA THR A 77 3.16 -15.93 8.72
C THR A 77 2.26 -17.17 8.81
N GLY A 78 1.32 -17.37 7.89
CA GLY A 78 0.31 -18.45 7.97
C GLY A 78 -0.63 -18.33 9.18
N LEU A 79 -0.51 -17.26 9.97
CA LEU A 79 -1.39 -16.97 11.09
C LEU A 79 -2.61 -16.21 10.58
N ALA A 80 -3.79 -16.60 11.05
CA ALA A 80 -5.03 -15.87 10.78
C ALA A 80 -4.84 -14.38 11.14
N PHE A 81 -5.30 -13.49 10.26
CA PHE A 81 -5.29 -12.02 10.44
C PHE A 81 -3.93 -11.30 10.37
N ARG A 82 -2.85 -11.94 9.87
CA ARG A 82 -1.54 -11.28 9.62
C ARG A 82 -1.17 -11.24 8.15
N GLY A 83 -0.73 -10.09 7.66
CA GLY A 83 -0.26 -9.89 6.27
C GLY A 83 -1.34 -9.41 5.30
N HIS A 84 -2.54 -9.08 5.80
CA HIS A 84 -3.65 -8.54 4.99
C HIS A 84 -3.76 -7.00 5.04
N GLY A 85 -2.98 -6.33 5.89
CA GLY A 85 -3.16 -4.89 6.14
C GLY A 85 -3.07 -4.01 4.89
N LEU A 86 -2.08 -4.21 4.01
CA LEU A 86 -1.95 -3.39 2.80
C LEU A 86 -3.05 -3.70 1.76
N PRO A 87 -3.36 -4.98 1.45
CA PRO A 87 -4.54 -5.31 0.65
C PRO A 87 -5.85 -4.74 1.20
N GLU A 88 -6.09 -4.86 2.50
CA GLU A 88 -7.31 -4.37 3.14
C GLU A 88 -7.39 -2.84 3.10
N MET A 89 -6.29 -2.12 3.31
CA MET A 89 -6.25 -0.66 3.14
C MET A 89 -6.62 -0.25 1.71
N ARG A 90 -6.10 -0.96 0.70
CA ARG A 90 -6.47 -0.73 -0.71
C ARG A 90 -7.95 -0.96 -0.93
N ASP A 91 -8.45 -2.12 -0.51
CA ASP A 91 -9.83 -2.53 -0.72
C ASP A 91 -10.80 -1.57 -0.02
N PHE A 92 -10.48 -1.14 1.19
CA PHE A 92 -11.24 -0.13 1.91
C PHE A 92 -11.30 1.21 1.16
N VAL A 93 -10.16 1.68 0.64
CA VAL A 93 -10.09 2.94 -0.12
C VAL A 93 -10.94 2.87 -1.38
N LEU A 94 -10.88 1.75 -2.11
CA LEU A 94 -11.67 1.54 -3.33
C LEU A 94 -13.18 1.47 -3.07
N GLN A 95 -13.60 1.18 -1.84
CA GLN A 95 -15.01 1.19 -1.42
C GLN A 95 -15.51 2.57 -0.96
N THR A 96 -14.63 3.58 -0.90
CA THR A 96 -15.01 4.94 -0.53
C THR A 96 -15.45 5.76 -1.75
N ALA A 97 -16.10 6.92 -1.54
CA ALA A 97 -16.48 7.80 -2.65
C ALA A 97 -15.28 8.56 -3.24
N THR A 98 -14.36 9.04 -2.38
CA THR A 98 -13.29 9.98 -2.76
C THR A 98 -11.95 9.73 -2.08
N GLY A 99 -11.80 8.60 -1.37
CA GLY A 99 -10.59 8.29 -0.63
C GLY A 99 -9.38 8.02 -1.53
N ARG A 100 -8.18 8.16 -0.96
CA ARG A 100 -6.92 7.97 -1.67
C ARG A 100 -5.90 7.29 -0.78
N LEU A 101 -5.07 6.46 -1.38
CA LEU A 101 -3.97 5.78 -0.72
C LEU A 101 -2.71 5.94 -1.55
N TYR A 102 -1.64 6.34 -0.89
CA TYR A 102 -0.29 6.36 -1.45
C TYR A 102 0.61 5.54 -0.53
N ILE A 103 1.35 4.59 -1.09
CA ILE A 103 2.35 3.80 -0.38
C ILE A 103 3.67 3.98 -1.11
N ILE A 104 4.66 4.53 -0.43
CA ILE A 104 6.00 4.77 -0.96
C ILE A 104 6.95 3.92 -0.14
N SER A 105 7.69 3.06 -0.82
CA SER A 105 8.69 2.19 -0.21
C SER A 105 9.83 2.00 -1.18
N GLY A 106 11.07 2.12 -0.71
CA GLY A 106 12.26 2.02 -1.55
C GLY A 106 12.18 2.96 -2.77
N GLY A 107 12.32 2.38 -3.98
CA GLY A 107 12.31 3.12 -5.25
C GLY A 107 10.97 3.09 -6.00
N ALA A 108 9.86 2.80 -5.33
CA ALA A 108 8.55 2.75 -5.96
C ALA A 108 7.45 3.40 -5.11
N GLN A 109 6.41 3.87 -5.81
CA GLN A 109 5.20 4.43 -5.24
C GLN A 109 4.00 3.71 -5.85
N TYR A 110 3.11 3.24 -4.98
CA TYR A 110 1.80 2.76 -5.31
C TYR A 110 0.75 3.83 -4.98
N SER A 111 -0.24 4.02 -5.84
CA SER A 111 -1.38 4.91 -5.62
C SER A 111 -2.68 4.27 -6.07
N CYS A 112 -3.74 4.40 -5.28
CA CYS A 112 -5.08 4.04 -5.69
C CYS A 112 -6.13 5.04 -5.19
N SER A 113 -7.18 5.20 -5.99
CA SER A 113 -8.38 5.96 -5.66
C SER A 113 -9.59 5.41 -6.42
N PRO A 114 -10.83 5.56 -5.91
CA PRO A 114 -12.04 5.14 -6.60
C PRO A 114 -12.20 5.78 -7.99
N ALA A 115 -11.84 7.06 -8.11
CA ALA A 115 -12.02 7.84 -9.34
C ALA A 115 -11.20 7.31 -10.54
N GLN A 116 -10.07 6.64 -10.26
CA GLN A 116 -9.19 6.10 -11.31
C GLN A 116 -9.60 4.69 -11.74
N ASN A 117 -10.44 4.00 -10.96
CA ASN A 117 -10.88 2.61 -11.16
C ASN A 117 -9.75 1.58 -11.38
N VAL A 118 -8.50 2.02 -11.24
CA VAL A 118 -7.26 1.30 -11.52
C VAL A 118 -6.20 1.80 -10.55
N SER A 119 -5.43 0.87 -9.99
CA SER A 119 -4.24 1.16 -9.20
C SER A 119 -3.04 1.46 -10.10
N HIS A 120 -2.21 2.42 -9.70
CA HIS A 120 -0.98 2.76 -10.41
C HIS A 120 0.22 2.48 -9.52
N CYS A 121 1.27 1.91 -10.10
CA CYS A 121 2.56 1.78 -9.45
C CYS A 121 3.63 2.36 -10.36
N ILE A 122 4.40 3.32 -9.84
CA ILE A 122 5.46 4.00 -10.58
C ILE A 122 6.80 3.86 -9.86
N THR A 123 7.88 4.10 -10.59
CA THR A 123 9.24 4.22 -10.05
C THR A 123 9.42 5.63 -9.55
N CYS A 124 10.11 5.78 -8.44
CA CYS A 124 10.53 7.06 -7.94
C CYS A 124 11.99 6.99 -7.51
N ALA A 125 12.66 8.15 -7.45
CA ALA A 125 13.95 8.22 -6.79
C ALA A 125 13.76 7.79 -5.32
N PRO A 126 14.66 6.97 -4.75
CA PRO A 126 14.57 6.61 -3.34
C PRO A 126 14.70 7.87 -2.49
N ALA A 127 13.60 8.26 -1.84
CA ALA A 127 13.51 9.53 -1.13
C ALA A 127 13.78 9.38 0.38
N PHE A 128 13.48 8.21 0.94
CA PHE A 128 13.65 7.91 2.37
C PHE A 128 13.74 6.39 2.60
N PRO A 129 14.44 5.96 3.68
CA PRO A 129 14.46 4.55 4.10
C PRO A 129 13.07 4.09 4.57
N GLY A 130 12.82 2.79 4.50
CA GLY A 130 11.58 2.19 5.02
C GLY A 130 10.33 2.42 4.16
N THR A 131 9.20 2.73 4.79
CA THR A 131 7.89 2.81 4.14
C THR A 131 7.06 3.97 4.68
N LEU A 132 6.53 4.78 3.77
CA LEU A 132 5.57 5.85 4.04
C LEU A 132 4.22 5.47 3.46
N ILE A 133 3.18 5.57 4.28
CA ILE A 133 1.78 5.40 3.89
C ILE A 133 1.09 6.74 4.12
N LEU A 134 0.44 7.26 3.08
CA LEU A 134 -0.43 8.43 3.14
C LEU A 134 -1.85 7.99 2.80
N TRP A 135 -2.79 8.29 3.67
CA TRP A 135 -4.16 7.82 3.58
C TRP A 135 -5.13 8.98 3.77
N ASP A 136 -5.96 9.22 2.77
CA ASP A 136 -7.02 10.23 2.74
C ASP A 136 -8.38 9.51 2.72
N LEU A 137 -9.19 9.73 3.74
CA LEU A 137 -10.48 9.08 3.91
C LEU A 137 -11.61 10.09 4.06
N PRO A 138 -12.70 9.98 3.27
CA PRO A 138 -13.86 10.81 3.49
C PRO A 138 -14.58 10.40 4.78
N PHE A 139 -14.93 11.37 5.62
CA PHE A 139 -15.87 11.13 6.71
C PHE A 139 -17.26 10.87 6.12
N ARG A 140 -17.91 9.78 6.54
CA ARG A 140 -19.35 9.66 6.30
C ARG A 140 -20.05 10.71 7.16
N ALA A 141 -21.00 11.44 6.57
CA ALA A 141 -21.93 12.22 7.35
C ALA A 141 -22.60 11.26 8.37
N LYS A 142 -22.70 11.70 9.63
CA LYS A 142 -23.27 10.91 10.71
C LYS A 142 -24.65 10.40 10.25
N GLU A 143 -24.89 9.09 10.31
CA GLU A 143 -26.26 8.58 10.23
C GLU A 143 -27.01 9.23 11.40
N LEU A 144 -27.98 10.08 11.08
CA LEU A 144 -28.97 10.52 12.05
C LEU A 144 -29.70 9.25 12.47
N ALA A 145 -29.44 8.79 13.69
CA ALA A 145 -30.20 7.70 14.27
C ALA A 145 -31.71 8.06 14.22
N PRO A 146 -32.58 7.10 13.89
CA PRO A 146 -34.02 7.35 13.76
C PRO A 146 -34.65 7.84 15.07
#